data_AF-A0A4D8R856-F1
#
_entry.id   AF-A0A4D8R856-F1
#
_cell.length_a   1.000
_cell.length_b   1.000
_cell.length_c   1.000
_cell.angle_alpha   90.00
_cell.angle_beta   90.00
_cell.angle_gamma   90.00
#
_symmetry.space_group_name_H-M   'P 1'
#
loop_
_entity.id
_entity.type
_entity.pdbx_description
1 polymer ?
#
loop_
_entity_poly.entity_id
_entity_poly.type
_entity_poly.pdbx_seq_one_letter_code
_entity_poly.pdbx_strand_id
1 'polypeptide(L)'
;MHPNSLGLIAPKLARLLPVLGSDKPGEVVNAAAAISRTLAAAGTDWHDLTALLTAAPAPPQGITPHQGATPQSRPGSVTSWGAAHRLLENPALLNDWEHGFVSSVLSQMVAGKRLSGKQATTLMRIYRQRHRGGR
;
A
#
# COMPACT_ATOMS: atom_id res chain seq x y z
N MET A 1 -6.79 6.06 -13.30
CA MET A 1 -7.22 4.71 -13.73
C MET A 1 -6.02 4.01 -14.33
N HIS A 2 -5.33 3.11 -13.62
CA HIS A 2 -4.38 2.19 -14.27
C HIS A 2 -5.10 0.86 -14.47
N PRO A 3 -5.50 0.52 -15.70
CA PRO A 3 -6.21 -0.71 -16.01
C PRO A 3 -5.27 -1.90 -15.85
N ASN A 4 -5.61 -2.80 -14.93
CA ASN A 4 -5.32 -4.24 -15.01
C ASN A 4 -3.87 -4.68 -15.32
N SER A 5 -2.84 -4.00 -14.80
CA SER A 5 -1.42 -4.36 -15.03
C SER A 5 -1.04 -5.75 -14.49
N LEU A 6 -1.76 -6.26 -13.48
CA LEU A 6 -1.50 -7.58 -12.90
C LEU A 6 -1.99 -8.75 -13.74
N GLY A 7 -2.99 -8.57 -14.60
CA GLY A 7 -3.41 -9.62 -15.53
C GLY A 7 -2.28 -10.07 -16.46
N LEU A 8 -1.38 -9.15 -16.81
CA LEU A 8 -0.24 -9.41 -17.71
C LEU A 8 0.91 -10.16 -17.02
N ILE A 9 1.09 -9.97 -15.71
CA ILE A 9 2.16 -10.63 -14.94
C ILE A 9 1.68 -11.82 -14.11
N ALA A 10 0.36 -12.04 -13.98
CA ALA A 10 -0.22 -13.14 -13.22
C ALA A 10 0.33 -14.53 -13.62
N PRO A 11 0.55 -14.87 -14.90
CA PRO A 11 1.14 -16.16 -15.28
C PRO A 11 2.59 -16.33 -14.78
N LYS A 12 3.36 -15.25 -14.70
CA LYS A 12 4.74 -15.27 -14.17
C LYS A 12 4.71 -15.44 -12.65
N LEU A 13 3.82 -14.72 -11.96
CA LEU A 13 3.65 -14.82 -10.51
C LEU A 13 3.19 -16.22 -10.10
N ALA A 14 2.25 -16.83 -10.84
CA ALA A 14 1.76 -18.18 -10.58
C ALA A 14 2.87 -19.25 -10.60
N ARG A 15 3.94 -19.04 -11.39
CA ARG A 15 5.10 -19.94 -11.44
C ARG A 15 6.11 -19.69 -10.31
N LEU A 16 6.26 -18.44 -9.88
CA LEU A 16 7.27 -18.05 -8.89
C LEU A 16 6.77 -18.21 -7.44
N LEU A 17 5.48 -18.02 -7.18
CA LEU A 17 4.90 -18.10 -5.83
C LEU A 17 5.11 -19.47 -5.17
N PRO A 18 4.98 -20.62 -5.84
CA PRO A 18 5.26 -21.92 -5.22
C PRO A 18 6.72 -22.09 -4.79
N VAL A 19 7.68 -21.48 -5.50
CA VAL A 19 9.12 -21.60 -5.22
C VAL A 19 9.49 -20.96 -3.88
N LEU A 20 8.66 -20.03 -3.38
CA LEU A 20 8.82 -19.47 -2.04
C LEU A 20 8.65 -20.51 -0.92
N GLY A 21 8.05 -21.68 -1.22
CA GLY A 21 7.94 -22.81 -0.32
C GLY A 21 9.04 -23.88 -0.51
N SER A 22 10.09 -23.62 -1.29
CA SER A 22 11.20 -24.56 -1.50
C SER A 22 12.06 -24.73 -0.25
N ASP A 23 12.56 -25.94 -0.02
CA ASP A 23 13.51 -26.26 1.08
C ASP A 23 14.92 -25.72 0.83
N LYS A 24 15.19 -25.19 -0.36
CA LYS A 24 16.50 -24.64 -0.73
C LYS A 24 16.49 -23.12 -0.53
N PRO A 25 17.27 -22.58 0.42
CA PRO A 25 17.29 -21.14 0.70
C PRO A 25 17.62 -20.27 -0.53
N GLY A 26 18.52 -20.75 -1.40
CA GLY A 26 18.88 -20.05 -2.63
C GLY A 26 17.73 -19.93 -3.63
N GLU A 27 16.84 -20.92 -3.70
CA GLU A 27 15.66 -20.89 -4.57
C GLU A 27 14.63 -19.88 -4.06
N VAL A 28 14.41 -19.84 -2.74
CA VAL A 28 13.50 -18.88 -2.09
C VAL A 28 13.95 -17.43 -2.31
N VAL A 29 15.24 -17.13 -2.07
CA VAL A 29 15.79 -15.78 -2.25
C VAL A 29 15.71 -15.35 -3.71
N ASN A 30 16.04 -16.24 -4.65
CA ASN A 30 15.97 -15.96 -6.08
C ASN A 30 14.52 -15.72 -6.55
N ALA A 31 13.58 -16.51 -6.06
CA ALA A 31 12.16 -16.35 -6.37
C ALA A 31 11.60 -15.03 -5.83
N ALA A 32 11.90 -14.67 -4.58
CA ALA A 32 11.49 -13.40 -3.99
C ALA A 32 12.06 -12.20 -4.78
N ALA A 33 13.32 -12.25 -5.18
CA ALA A 33 13.92 -11.21 -6.01
C ALA A 33 13.28 -11.14 -7.41
N ALA A 34 12.98 -12.28 -8.03
CA ALA A 34 12.32 -12.34 -9.33
C ALA A 34 10.88 -11.80 -9.30
N ILE A 35 10.13 -12.09 -8.23
CA ILE A 35 8.79 -11.54 -8.03
C ILE A 35 8.87 -10.02 -7.85
N SER A 36 9.79 -9.53 -7.02
CA SER A 36 9.98 -8.09 -6.80
C SER A 36 10.25 -7.34 -8.10
N ARG A 37 11.13 -7.87 -8.97
CA ARG A 37 11.40 -7.28 -10.29
C ARG A 37 10.18 -7.34 -11.23
N THR A 38 9.42 -8.43 -11.17
CA THR A 38 8.23 -8.61 -12.02
C THR A 38 7.13 -7.62 -11.64
N LEU A 39 6.93 -7.39 -10.34
CA LEU A 39 6.00 -6.39 -9.83
C LEU A 39 6.46 -4.98 -10.23
N ALA A 40 7.73 -4.65 -10.01
CA ALA A 40 8.29 -3.35 -10.39
C ALA A 40 8.15 -3.07 -11.89
N ALA A 41 8.39 -4.07 -12.76
CA ALA A 41 8.22 -3.95 -14.21
C ALA A 41 6.77 -3.66 -14.63
N ALA A 42 5.79 -4.04 -13.81
CA ALA A 42 4.38 -3.75 -14.02
C ALA A 42 3.91 -2.48 -13.27
N GLY A 43 4.83 -1.73 -12.65
CA GLY A 43 4.53 -0.52 -11.89
C GLY A 43 3.75 -0.79 -10.60
N THR A 44 3.94 -1.97 -10.00
CA THR A 44 3.23 -2.43 -8.80
C THR A 44 4.23 -2.98 -7.77
N ASP A 45 3.77 -3.30 -6.57
CA ASP A 45 4.61 -3.84 -5.50
C ASP A 45 3.97 -5.03 -4.74
N TRP A 46 4.65 -5.50 -3.69
CA TRP A 46 4.17 -6.59 -2.84
C TRP A 46 2.88 -6.28 -2.09
N HIS A 47 2.62 -5.00 -1.80
CA HIS A 47 1.40 -4.57 -1.14
C HIS A 47 0.22 -4.63 -2.09
N ASP A 48 0.39 -4.19 -3.34
CA ASP A 48 -0.63 -4.34 -4.37
C ASP A 48 -0.96 -5.82 -4.63
N LEU A 49 0.07 -6.67 -4.69
CA LEU A 49 -0.11 -8.12 -4.81
C LEU A 49 -0.92 -8.67 -3.63
N THR A 50 -0.59 -8.25 -2.40
CA THR A 50 -1.31 -8.67 -1.19
C THR A 50 -2.75 -8.16 -1.20
N ALA A 51 -2.97 -6.90 -1.61
CA ALA A 51 -4.30 -6.30 -1.70
C ALA A 51 -5.19 -7.03 -2.70
N LEU A 52 -4.62 -7.60 -3.76
CA LEU A 52 -5.33 -8.43 -4.72
C LEU A 52 -5.62 -9.83 -4.20
N LEU A 53 -4.65 -10.48 -3.56
CA LEU A 53 -4.85 -11.80 -2.95
C LEU A 53 -5.90 -11.77 -1.83
N THR A 54 -6.04 -10.63 -1.16
CA THR A 54 -6.98 -10.42 -0.06
C THR A 54 -8.26 -9.70 -0.48
N ALA A 55 -8.37 -9.29 -1.76
CA ALA A 55 -9.61 -8.75 -2.29
C ALA A 55 -10.66 -9.86 -2.31
N ALA A 56 -11.59 -9.82 -1.35
CA ALA A 56 -12.75 -10.68 -1.35
C ALA A 56 -13.50 -10.53 -2.70
N PRO A 57 -14.04 -11.62 -3.27
CA PRO A 57 -14.91 -11.50 -4.44
C PRO A 57 -16.05 -10.55 -4.07
N ALA A 58 -16.20 -9.47 -4.84
CA ALA A 58 -17.20 -8.46 -4.55
C ALA A 58 -18.58 -9.15 -4.50
N PRO A 59 -19.40 -8.94 -3.46
CA PRO A 59 -20.77 -9.40 -3.47
C PRO A 59 -21.48 -8.77 -4.68
N PRO A 60 -22.39 -9.50 -5.36
CA PRO A 60 -23.16 -8.95 -6.47
C PRO A 60 -23.84 -7.67 -6.01
N GLN A 61 -23.62 -6.58 -6.74
CA GLN A 61 -24.03 -5.23 -6.34
C GLN A 61 -25.55 -5.13 -6.29
N GLY A 62 -26.11 -5.37 -5.09
CA GLY A 62 -27.44 -4.93 -4.72
C GLY A 62 -27.43 -3.42 -4.49
N ILE A 63 -28.26 -2.71 -5.24
CA ILE A 63 -28.49 -1.27 -5.14
C ILE A 63 -28.85 -0.94 -3.68
N THR A 64 -28.08 -0.07 -3.01
CA THR A 64 -28.54 0.56 -1.75
C THR A 64 -28.22 2.06 -1.72
N PRO A 65 -29.10 2.87 -1.09
CA PRO A 65 -29.08 4.33 -1.20
C PRO A 65 -28.18 5.00 -0.13
N HIS A 66 -27.76 6.20 -0.49
CA HIS A 66 -26.98 7.23 0.20
C HIS A 66 -27.29 7.50 1.69
N GLN A 67 -26.29 7.45 2.59
CA GLN A 67 -26.07 8.25 3.84
C GLN A 67 -24.61 8.01 4.33
N GLY A 68 -23.80 8.86 4.96
CA GLY A 68 -23.89 10.21 5.54
C GLY A 68 -22.68 10.39 6.51
N ALA A 69 -22.32 11.65 6.82
CA ALA A 69 -21.39 12.13 7.87
C ALA A 69 -19.85 12.11 7.63
N THR A 70 -19.33 13.28 7.27
CA THR A 70 -17.92 13.70 7.42
C THR A 70 -17.62 14.18 8.85
N PRO A 71 -16.54 13.69 9.52
CA PRO A 71 -16.07 14.27 10.78
C PRO A 71 -15.32 15.58 10.52
N GLN A 72 -15.79 16.67 11.12
CA GLN A 72 -15.20 18.01 11.06
C GLN A 72 -13.85 18.03 11.81
N SER A 73 -12.77 18.39 11.12
CA SER A 73 -11.41 18.46 11.69
C SER A 73 -11.20 19.77 12.47
N ARG A 74 -10.65 19.70 13.69
CA ARG A 74 -10.22 20.86 14.49
C ARG A 74 -9.10 21.65 13.79
N PRO A 75 -9.08 23.00 13.88
CA PRO A 75 -7.94 23.81 13.43
C PRO A 75 -6.68 23.42 14.21
N GLY A 76 -5.61 23.02 13.51
CA GLY A 76 -4.32 22.61 14.09
C GLY A 76 -4.05 21.11 14.17
N SER A 77 -5.04 20.25 13.86
CA SER A 77 -4.83 18.80 13.75
C SER A 77 -4.31 18.43 12.36
N VAL A 78 -3.08 17.90 12.26
CA VAL A 78 -2.60 17.29 11.01
C VAL A 78 -3.51 16.12 10.65
N THR A 79 -4.09 16.16 9.46
CA THR A 79 -4.94 15.07 8.94
C THR A 79 -4.06 13.95 8.38
N SER A 80 -4.60 12.74 8.26
CA SER A 80 -3.89 11.62 7.60
C SER A 80 -3.46 11.99 6.18
N TRP A 81 -4.28 12.73 5.43
CA TRP A 81 -3.91 13.24 4.11
C TRP A 81 -2.69 14.16 4.17
N GLY A 82 -2.73 15.18 5.04
CA GLY A 82 -1.63 16.12 5.20
C GLY A 82 -0.34 15.46 5.71
N ALA A 83 -0.45 14.49 6.61
CA ALA A 83 0.69 13.72 7.10
C ALA A 83 1.35 12.90 5.98
N ALA A 84 0.57 12.20 5.16
CA ALA A 84 1.10 11.40 4.06
C ALA A 84 1.78 12.28 2.99
N HIS A 85 1.15 13.39 2.62
CA HIS A 85 1.70 14.31 1.63
C HIS A 85 3.06 14.89 2.06
N ARG A 86 3.14 15.41 3.30
CA ARG A 86 4.38 16.02 3.83
C ARG A 86 5.55 15.03 3.94
N LEU A 87 5.26 13.78 4.25
CA LEU A 87 6.28 12.72 4.32
C LEU A 87 6.81 12.37 2.92
N LEU A 88 5.95 12.35 1.89
CA LEU A 88 6.37 12.07 0.52
C LEU A 88 7.04 13.26 -0.17
N GLU A 89 6.79 14.50 0.28
CA GLU A 89 7.56 15.68 -0.15
C GLU A 89 9.02 15.63 0.31
N ASN A 90 9.33 14.87 1.37
CA ASN A 90 10.67 14.74 1.93
C ASN A 90 11.07 13.26 2.08
N PRO A 91 11.21 12.51 0.96
CA PRO A 91 11.40 11.07 0.98
C PRO A 91 12.72 10.65 1.66
N ALA A 92 13.72 11.54 1.72
CA ALA A 92 14.98 11.30 2.44
C ALA A 92 14.80 11.06 3.95
N LEU A 93 13.65 11.46 4.52
CA LEU A 93 13.33 11.21 5.93
C LEU A 93 12.74 9.80 6.15
N LEU A 94 12.37 9.10 5.09
CA LEU A 94 11.72 7.80 5.14
C LEU A 94 12.73 6.69 4.81
N ASN A 95 12.63 5.56 5.51
CA ASN A 95 13.24 4.34 5.01
C ASN A 95 12.34 3.68 3.94
N ASP A 96 12.87 2.68 3.23
CA ASP A 96 12.16 2.01 2.13
C ASP A 96 10.77 1.48 2.53
N TRP A 97 10.66 0.94 3.75
CA TRP A 97 9.39 0.45 4.27
C TRP A 97 8.39 1.58 4.57
N GLU A 98 8.84 2.66 5.22
CA GLU A 98 7.99 3.82 5.53
C GLU A 98 7.53 4.51 4.27
N HIS A 99 8.43 4.66 3.28
CA HIS A 99 8.11 5.23 1.98
C HIS A 99 7.02 4.39 1.28
N GLY A 100 7.20 3.07 1.22
CA GLY A 100 6.20 2.16 0.66
C GLY A 100 4.85 2.24 1.38
N PHE A 101 4.87 2.22 2.72
CA PHE A 101 3.65 2.34 3.53
C PHE A 101 2.90 3.65 3.30
N VAL A 102 3.60 4.80 3.32
CA VAL A 102 2.99 6.13 3.15
C VAL A 102 2.44 6.29 1.74
N SER A 103 3.16 5.82 0.72
CA SER A 103 2.71 5.82 -0.67
C SER A 103 1.43 4.99 -0.88
N SER A 104 1.38 3.79 -0.27
CA SER A 104 0.18 2.94 -0.29
C SER A 104 -1.02 3.61 0.38
N VAL A 105 -0.81 4.23 1.55
CA VAL A 105 -1.85 4.95 2.29
C VAL A 105 -2.37 6.16 1.50
N LEU A 106 -1.50 6.94 0.87
CA LEU A 106 -1.92 8.06 0.01
C LEU A 106 -2.75 7.56 -1.18
N SER A 107 -2.29 6.50 -1.84
CA SER A 107 -3.00 5.90 -2.97
C SER A 107 -4.40 5.41 -2.59
N GLN A 108 -4.56 4.82 -1.40
CA GLN A 108 -5.88 4.44 -0.86
C GLN A 108 -6.80 5.66 -0.67
N MET A 109 -6.27 6.76 -0.12
CA MET A 109 -7.05 7.98 0.08
C MET A 109 -7.43 8.64 -1.25
N VAL A 110 -6.52 8.68 -2.23
CA VAL A 110 -6.79 9.20 -3.59
C VAL A 110 -7.88 8.37 -4.28
N ALA A 111 -7.89 7.06 -4.05
CA ALA A 111 -8.94 6.16 -4.54
C ALA A 111 -10.27 6.27 -3.75
N GLY A 112 -10.39 7.21 -2.81
CA GLY A 112 -11.59 7.41 -1.99
C GLY A 112 -11.81 6.35 -0.90
N LYS A 113 -10.84 5.46 -0.66
CA LYS A 113 -10.94 4.45 0.39
C LYS A 113 -10.65 5.07 1.75
N ARG A 114 -11.38 4.64 2.77
CA ARG A 114 -11.12 5.02 4.17
C ARG A 114 -9.97 4.20 4.72
N LEU A 115 -9.05 4.86 5.42
CA LEU A 115 -7.99 4.18 6.15
C LEU A 115 -8.57 3.40 7.33
N SER A 116 -8.02 2.21 7.58
CA SER A 116 -8.24 1.52 8.84
C SER A 116 -7.66 2.31 10.01
N GLY A 117 -8.19 2.11 11.22
CA GLY A 117 -7.67 2.75 12.43
C GLY A 117 -6.19 2.45 12.68
N LYS A 118 -5.74 1.24 12.33
CA LYS A 118 -4.31 0.84 12.41
C LYS A 118 -3.45 1.64 11.43
N GLN A 119 -3.88 1.80 10.18
CA GLN A 119 -3.15 2.58 9.19
C GLN A 119 -3.05 4.06 9.58
N ALA A 120 -4.16 4.68 10.03
CA ALA A 120 -4.14 6.06 10.50
C ALA A 120 -3.19 6.24 11.69
N THR A 121 -3.19 5.28 12.63
CA THR A 121 -2.29 5.31 13.80
C THR A 121 -0.83 5.17 13.39
N THR A 122 -0.50 4.21 12.53
CA THR A 122 0.86 3.99 12.03
C THR A 122 1.37 5.19 11.24
N LEU A 123 0.54 5.77 10.36
CA LEU A 123 0.89 6.98 9.61
C LEU A 123 1.22 8.15 10.54
N MET A 124 0.35 8.41 11.53
CA MET A 124 0.58 9.50 12.48
C MET A 124 1.81 9.26 13.36
N ARG A 125 2.17 7.99 13.64
CA ARG A 125 3.40 7.64 14.34
C ARG A 125 4.64 8.00 13.51
N ILE A 126 4.69 7.56 12.25
CA ILE A 126 5.79 7.87 11.32
C ILE A 126 5.92 9.39 11.17
N TYR A 127 4.80 10.08 10.92
CA TYR A 127 4.77 11.53 10.78
C TYR A 127 5.38 12.24 12.00
N ARG A 128 5.00 11.85 13.22
CA ARG A 128 5.54 12.44 14.45
C ARG A 128 7.01 12.14 14.66
N GLN A 129 7.46 10.92 14.34
CA GLN A 129 8.86 10.51 14.50
C GLN A 129 9.77 11.32 13.57
N ARG A 130 9.38 11.49 12.30
CA ARG A 130 10.19 12.20 11.29
C ARG A 130 10.15 13.72 11.42
N HIS A 131 9.05 14.29 11.92
CA HIS A 131 8.97 15.74 12.20
C HIS A 131 9.61 16.18 13.52
N ARG A 132 9.89 15.27 14.47
CA ARG A 132 10.54 15.62 15.76
C ARG A 132 12.01 15.22 15.84
N GLY A 133 12.48 14.34 14.95
CA GLY A 133 13.87 13.87 14.90
C GLY A 133 14.53 14.23 13.58
N GLY A 134 14.86 15.49 13.37
CA GLY A 134 15.86 15.88 12.39
C GLY A 134 17.25 15.56 12.96
N ARG A 135 17.91 14.55 12.40
CA ARG A 135 19.36 14.34 12.50
C ARG A 135 19.95 14.44 11.11
#